data_AF-A0A916WRR7-F1
#
_entry.id   AF-A0A916WRR7-F1
#
_cell.length_a   1.000
_cell.length_b   1.000
_cell.length_c   1.000
_cell.angle_alpha   90.00
_cell.angle_beta   90.00
_cell.angle_gamma   90.00
#
_symmetry.space_group_name_H-M   'P 1'
#
loop_
_entity.id
_entity.type
_entity.pdbx_description
1 polymer ?
#
loop_
_entity_poly.entity_id
_entity_poly.type
_entity_poly.pdbx_seq_one_letter_code
_entity_poly.pdbx_strand_id
1 'polypeptide(L)'
;MEDNLEMTAEVTTYRYLRSCLLALLLALTVSVGIETVRGGWQTSISAYYYTPAGPVFVAVLASVGVCLVALRGYTDAENVCLKLAGISAPMVAFVPTPESGRSPDVVAITNNAATFLTVLGIGYFIVLGFAVRRVRRHERVSGWSVIGLASVALAWLVGVVWLAVDRTSFAGHAHTLAATFTFLPFAGVVALNTDWGVRVIARKATASRTRFDLAYWVVLIGMGCAAVGFAIFRTSWDYAMLGLEIALLGLFAAFWILQTVDLMDPRRDAATSLPGRAAPDVRP
;
A
#
# COMPACT_ATOMS: atom_id res chain seq x y z
N MET A 1 -1.63 -35.76 -15.95
CA MET A 1 -2.36 -34.76 -16.77
C MET A 1 -3.46 -34.05 -15.97
N GLU A 2 -3.49 -34.20 -14.64
CA GLU A 2 -4.33 -33.40 -13.71
C GLU A 2 -3.51 -32.29 -13.02
N ASP A 3 -2.18 -32.35 -13.09
CA ASP A 3 -1.20 -31.44 -12.47
C ASP A 3 -1.11 -30.05 -13.14
N ASN A 4 -1.83 -29.84 -14.24
CA ASN A 4 -1.83 -28.59 -15.04
C ASN A 4 -3.13 -27.78 -14.94
N LEU A 5 -4.16 -28.26 -14.23
CA LEU A 5 -5.46 -27.57 -14.14
C LEU A 5 -5.57 -26.61 -12.95
N GLU A 6 -4.70 -26.73 -11.95
CA GLU A 6 -4.64 -25.83 -10.81
C GLU A 6 -3.52 -24.81 -10.98
N MET A 7 -3.79 -23.70 -11.66
CA MET A 7 -3.25 -22.46 -11.14
C MET A 7 -3.82 -22.33 -9.72
N THR A 8 -3.03 -22.69 -8.70
CA THR A 8 -3.50 -22.83 -7.32
C THR A 8 -4.39 -21.64 -6.94
N ALA A 9 -5.53 -21.89 -6.29
CA ALA A 9 -6.54 -20.86 -6.01
C ALA A 9 -5.92 -19.60 -5.35
N GLU A 10 -4.83 -19.75 -4.60
CA GLU A 10 -4.01 -18.69 -4.04
C GLU A 10 -3.38 -17.78 -5.10
N VAL A 11 -2.68 -18.34 -6.10
CA VAL A 11 -2.06 -17.57 -7.20
C VAL A 11 -3.11 -16.78 -7.97
N THR A 12 -4.24 -17.44 -8.28
CA THR A 12 -5.38 -16.81 -8.97
C THR A 12 -5.95 -15.66 -8.13
N THR A 13 -6.12 -15.85 -6.83
CA THR A 13 -6.61 -14.80 -5.90
C THR A 13 -5.68 -13.59 -5.89
N TYR A 14 -4.36 -13.79 -5.81
CA TYR A 14 -3.40 -12.67 -5.84
C TYR A 14 -3.37 -11.95 -7.19
N ARG A 15 -3.55 -12.66 -8.30
CA ARG A 15 -3.71 -12.02 -9.61
C ARG A 15 -4.96 -11.13 -9.63
N TYR A 16 -6.09 -11.63 -9.12
CA TYR A 16 -7.31 -10.83 -9.02
C TYR A 16 -7.15 -9.60 -8.15
N LEU A 17 -6.50 -9.70 -6.98
CA LEU A 17 -6.25 -8.53 -6.13
C LEU A 17 -5.42 -7.46 -6.84
N ARG A 18 -4.39 -7.84 -7.62
CA ARG A 18 -3.60 -6.87 -8.41
C ARG A 18 -4.42 -6.24 -9.53
N SER A 19 -5.23 -7.03 -10.24
CA SER A 19 -6.15 -6.52 -11.25
C SER A 19 -7.20 -5.57 -10.63
N CYS A 20 -7.70 -5.87 -9.43
CA CYS A 20 -8.59 -4.99 -8.69
C CYS A 20 -7.91 -3.65 -8.37
N LEU A 21 -6.65 -3.64 -7.94
CA LEU A 21 -5.91 -2.38 -7.70
C LEU A 21 -5.84 -1.51 -8.96
N LEU A 22 -5.57 -2.12 -10.13
CA LEU A 22 -5.54 -1.40 -11.40
C LEU A 22 -6.93 -0.90 -11.82
N ALA A 23 -7.97 -1.73 -11.66
CA ALA A 23 -9.35 -1.35 -11.97
C ALA A 23 -9.87 -0.22 -11.06
N LEU A 24 -9.53 -0.26 -9.77
CA LEU A 24 -9.87 0.78 -8.80
C LEU A 24 -9.18 2.11 -9.14
N LEU A 25 -7.91 2.06 -9.54
CA LEU A 25 -7.19 3.26 -9.98
C LEU A 25 -7.74 3.82 -11.29
N LEU A 26 -8.14 2.96 -12.22
CA LEU A 26 -8.85 3.40 -13.43
C LEU A 26 -10.18 4.07 -13.08
N ALA A 27 -10.97 3.50 -12.16
CA ALA A 27 -12.22 4.09 -11.70
C ALA A 27 -12.00 5.48 -11.09
N LEU A 28 -10.98 5.64 -10.24
CA LEU A 28 -10.59 6.94 -9.69
C LEU A 28 -10.20 7.92 -10.81
N THR A 29 -9.37 7.48 -11.76
CA THR A 29 -8.89 8.33 -12.86
C THR A 29 -10.04 8.81 -13.74
N VAL A 30 -10.98 7.93 -14.08
CA VAL A 30 -12.18 8.26 -14.86
C VAL A 30 -13.08 9.21 -14.09
N SER A 31 -13.35 8.93 -12.81
CA SER A 31 -14.22 9.79 -11.99
C SER A 31 -13.65 11.19 -11.80
N VAL A 32 -12.34 11.29 -11.51
CA VAL A 32 -11.61 12.56 -11.41
C VAL A 32 -11.64 13.27 -12.76
N GLY A 33 -11.30 12.59 -13.85
CA GLY A 33 -11.24 13.19 -15.19
C GLY A 33 -12.58 13.71 -15.71
N ILE A 34 -13.68 12.99 -15.45
CA ILE A 34 -15.04 13.49 -15.77
C ILE A 34 -15.29 14.81 -15.04
N GLU A 35 -14.90 14.88 -13.77
CA GLU A 35 -15.16 16.08 -12.98
C GLU A 35 -14.19 17.22 -13.30
N THR A 36 -12.96 16.91 -13.69
CA THR A 36 -12.02 17.88 -14.25
C THR A 36 -12.57 18.54 -15.51
N VAL A 37 -13.20 17.78 -16.41
CA VAL A 37 -13.76 18.32 -17.66
C VAL A 37 -14.95 19.25 -17.40
N ARG A 38 -15.73 18.99 -16.34
CA ARG A 38 -16.93 19.77 -16.00
C ARG A 38 -16.63 21.01 -15.16
N GLY A 39 -15.77 20.86 -14.16
CA GLY A 39 -15.53 21.87 -13.12
C GLY A 39 -14.11 22.42 -13.06
N GLY A 40 -13.20 21.94 -13.92
CA GLY A 40 -11.80 22.31 -13.90
C GLY A 40 -10.95 21.48 -12.94
N TRP A 41 -9.65 21.75 -12.94
CA TRP A 41 -8.68 21.02 -12.11
C TRP A 41 -8.75 21.44 -10.65
N GLN A 42 -8.75 20.46 -9.74
CA GLN A 42 -8.46 20.68 -8.33
C GLN A 42 -6.94 20.71 -8.08
N THR A 43 -6.51 21.33 -6.98
CA THR A 43 -5.07 21.44 -6.60
C THR A 43 -4.47 20.14 -6.05
N SER A 44 -5.30 19.13 -5.79
CA SER A 44 -4.92 17.77 -5.40
C SER A 44 -6.01 16.76 -5.80
N ILE A 45 -5.64 15.48 -5.96
CA ILE A 45 -6.56 14.35 -6.11
C ILE A 45 -7.46 14.23 -4.87
N SER A 46 -6.90 14.44 -3.68
CA SER A 46 -7.66 14.41 -2.43
C SER A 46 -8.73 15.51 -2.32
N ALA A 47 -8.56 16.66 -3.00
CA ALA A 47 -9.58 17.71 -3.06
C ALA A 47 -10.84 17.31 -3.87
N TYR A 48 -10.75 16.31 -4.76
CA TYR A 48 -11.95 15.75 -5.41
C TYR A 48 -12.90 15.05 -4.43
N TYR A 49 -12.50 14.87 -3.16
CA TYR A 49 -13.41 14.49 -2.08
C TYR A 49 -14.65 15.40 -2.00
N TYR A 50 -14.47 16.71 -2.26
CA TYR A 50 -15.54 17.71 -2.13
C TYR A 50 -16.36 17.92 -3.41
N THR A 51 -16.10 17.13 -4.46
CA THR A 51 -16.84 17.16 -5.72
C THR A 51 -17.71 15.89 -5.85
N PRO A 52 -18.55 15.75 -6.90
CA PRO A 52 -19.30 14.52 -7.13
C PRO A 52 -18.43 13.26 -7.31
N ALA A 53 -17.12 13.39 -7.51
CA ALA A 53 -16.18 12.26 -7.50
C ALA A 53 -15.86 11.72 -6.09
N GLY A 54 -16.23 12.44 -5.03
CA GLY A 54 -15.93 12.11 -3.64
C GLY A 54 -16.31 10.68 -3.21
N PRO A 55 -17.53 10.18 -3.51
CA PRO A 55 -17.91 8.80 -3.19
C PRO A 55 -17.00 7.76 -3.85
N VAL A 56 -16.56 7.99 -5.10
CA VAL A 56 -15.63 7.09 -5.80
C VAL A 56 -14.24 7.15 -5.16
N PHE A 57 -13.75 8.34 -4.81
CA PHE A 57 -12.50 8.52 -4.10
C PHE A 57 -12.46 7.71 -2.79
N VAL A 58 -13.51 7.82 -1.97
CA VAL A 58 -13.61 7.09 -0.70
C VAL A 58 -13.65 5.58 -0.92
N ALA A 59 -14.50 5.11 -1.85
CA ALA A 59 -14.63 3.69 -2.16
C ALA A 59 -13.32 3.07 -2.67
N VAL A 60 -12.60 3.80 -3.54
CA VAL A 60 -11.31 3.36 -4.09
C VAL A 60 -10.26 3.23 -3.00
N LEU A 61 -10.06 4.25 -2.17
CA LEU A 61 -9.02 4.22 -1.14
C LEU A 61 -9.27 3.14 -0.08
N ALA A 62 -10.53 2.96 0.34
CA ALA A 62 -10.90 1.88 1.25
C ALA A 62 -10.63 0.50 0.63
N SER A 63 -11.00 0.30 -0.64
CA SER A 63 -10.82 -0.97 -1.36
C SER A 63 -9.35 -1.26 -1.66
N VAL A 64 -8.57 -0.25 -2.02
CA VAL A 64 -7.11 -0.35 -2.19
C VAL A 64 -6.49 -0.79 -0.87
N GLY A 65 -6.89 -0.18 0.25
CA GLY A 65 -6.42 -0.58 1.58
C GLY A 65 -6.63 -2.06 1.88
N VAL A 66 -7.84 -2.57 1.65
CA VAL A 66 -8.18 -3.99 1.80
C VAL A 66 -7.34 -4.88 0.89
N CYS A 67 -7.18 -4.52 -0.38
CA CYS A 67 -6.38 -5.28 -1.34
C CYS A 67 -4.92 -5.37 -0.90
N LEU A 68 -4.32 -4.26 -0.46
CA LEU A 68 -2.93 -4.20 0.02
C LEU A 68 -2.72 -5.04 1.29
N VAL A 69 -3.68 -5.03 2.23
CA VAL A 69 -3.62 -5.88 3.44
C VAL A 69 -3.73 -7.36 3.10
N ALA A 70 -4.55 -7.72 2.11
CA ALA A 70 -4.78 -9.11 1.70
C ALA A 70 -3.62 -9.69 0.87
N LEU A 71 -2.85 -8.85 0.17
CA LEU A 71 -1.70 -9.28 -0.61
C LEU A 71 -0.55 -9.74 0.27
N ARG A 72 0.07 -10.87 -0.12
CA ARG A 72 1.26 -11.40 0.53
C ARG A 72 2.51 -11.01 -0.25
N GLY A 73 3.43 -10.32 0.43
CA GLY A 73 4.77 -10.02 -0.09
C GLY A 73 5.69 -11.25 -0.12
N TYR A 74 6.74 -11.20 -0.93
CA TYR A 74 7.77 -12.22 -1.05
C TYR A 74 8.65 -12.33 0.20
N THR A 75 8.87 -11.22 0.89
CA THR A 75 9.60 -11.17 2.17
C THR A 75 8.69 -10.71 3.32
N ASP A 76 9.06 -11.04 4.56
CA ASP A 76 8.30 -10.55 5.72
C ASP A 76 8.35 -9.02 5.84
N ALA A 77 9.46 -8.40 5.42
CA ALA A 77 9.60 -6.95 5.35
C ALA A 77 8.57 -6.35 4.37
N GLU A 78 8.47 -6.93 3.18
CA GLU A 78 7.54 -6.46 2.14
C GLU A 78 6.10 -6.62 2.58
N ASN A 79 5.79 -7.75 3.23
CA ASN A 79 4.49 -8.01 3.82
C ASN A 79 4.11 -7.00 4.91
N VAL A 80 5.07 -6.54 5.71
CA VAL A 80 4.84 -5.47 6.70
C VAL A 80 4.58 -4.14 5.99
N CYS A 81 5.40 -3.78 5.00
CA CYS A 81 5.23 -2.57 4.22
C CYS A 81 3.87 -2.51 3.52
N LEU A 82 3.42 -3.60 2.87
CA LEU A 82 2.10 -3.71 2.25
C LEU A 82 0.97 -3.51 3.26
N LYS A 83 1.05 -4.15 4.43
CA LYS A 83 0.04 -4.02 5.48
C LYS A 83 -0.02 -2.63 6.08
N LEU A 84 1.14 -2.00 6.31
CA LEU A 84 1.18 -0.64 6.83
C LEU A 84 0.55 0.34 5.84
N ALA A 85 0.91 0.25 4.54
CA ALA A 85 0.30 1.05 3.49
C ALA A 85 -1.21 0.79 3.35
N GLY A 86 -1.62 -0.48 3.44
CA GLY A 86 -3.02 -0.87 3.32
C GLY A 86 -3.89 -0.44 4.49
N ILE A 87 -3.36 -0.46 5.72
CA ILE A 87 -4.08 -0.01 6.92
C ILE A 87 -4.19 1.53 6.94
N SER A 88 -3.22 2.27 6.39
CA SER A 88 -3.29 3.73 6.38
C SER A 88 -4.22 4.29 5.29
N ALA A 89 -4.38 3.60 4.15
CA ALA A 89 -5.15 4.10 3.01
C ALA A 89 -6.64 4.43 3.34
N PRO A 90 -7.40 3.60 4.08
CA PRO A 90 -8.76 3.94 4.47
C PRO A 90 -8.84 5.19 5.36
N MET A 91 -7.83 5.49 6.17
CA MET A 91 -7.81 6.71 6.97
C MET A 91 -7.77 7.97 6.09
N VAL A 92 -7.06 7.93 4.96
CA VAL A 92 -7.07 9.00 3.94
C VAL A 92 -8.47 9.21 3.35
N ALA A 93 -9.24 8.13 3.22
CA ALA A 93 -10.61 8.17 2.74
C ALA A 93 -11.60 8.77 3.76
N PHE A 94 -11.43 8.40 5.04
CA PHE A 94 -12.35 8.74 6.11
C PHE A 94 -12.09 10.11 6.76
N VAL A 95 -10.87 10.63 6.61
CA VAL A 95 -10.48 11.97 7.02
C VAL A 95 -10.14 12.76 5.76
N PRO A 96 -11.01 13.66 5.30
CA PRO A 96 -10.77 14.41 4.07
C PRO A 96 -9.62 15.41 4.25
N THR A 97 -9.00 15.77 3.13
CA THR A 97 -7.95 16.79 3.11
C THR A 97 -8.52 18.16 3.50
N PRO A 98 -7.80 19.00 4.25
CA PRO A 98 -8.24 20.37 4.48
C PRO A 98 -8.42 21.14 3.17
N GLU A 99 -9.56 21.81 3.02
CA GLU A 99 -9.89 22.64 1.86
C GLU A 99 -9.78 24.13 2.21
N SER A 100 -9.16 24.92 1.34
CA SER A 100 -9.02 26.36 1.55
C SER A 100 -10.39 27.04 1.60
N GLY A 101 -10.65 27.83 2.65
CA GLY A 101 -11.91 28.56 2.81
C GLY A 101 -13.06 27.74 3.38
N ARG A 102 -12.84 26.47 3.74
CA ARG A 102 -13.83 25.62 4.41
C ARG A 102 -13.30 25.12 5.75
N SER A 103 -14.05 25.34 6.82
CA SER A 103 -13.73 24.76 8.12
C SER A 103 -13.94 23.24 8.07
N PRO A 104 -13.00 22.43 8.61
CA PRO A 104 -13.18 20.97 8.68
C PRO A 104 -14.46 20.61 9.45
N ASP A 105 -15.21 19.62 8.94
CA ASP A 105 -16.33 19.03 9.69
C ASP A 105 -15.79 18.10 10.78
N VAL A 106 -15.38 18.70 11.90
CA VAL A 106 -14.75 17.98 13.02
C VAL A 106 -15.67 16.88 13.56
N VAL A 107 -16.99 17.05 13.51
CA VAL A 107 -17.96 16.07 14.02
C VAL A 107 -17.96 14.82 13.13
N ALA A 108 -18.11 15.00 11.82
CA ALA A 108 -18.07 13.87 10.87
C ALA A 108 -16.71 13.17 10.88
N ILE A 109 -15.61 13.95 10.88
CA ILE A 109 -14.25 13.43 10.93
C ILE A 109 -14.03 12.60 12.20
N THR A 110 -14.46 13.10 13.35
CA THR A 110 -14.32 12.39 14.62
C THR A 110 -15.10 11.08 14.60
N ASN A 111 -16.34 11.08 14.10
CA ASN A 111 -17.15 9.86 13.98
C ASN A 111 -16.47 8.81 13.10
N ASN A 112 -16.01 9.20 11.92
CA ASN A 112 -15.40 8.28 10.95
C ASN A 112 -14.05 7.76 11.45
N ALA A 113 -13.19 8.64 11.96
CA ALA A 113 -11.89 8.27 12.50
C ALA A 113 -12.02 7.40 13.76
N ALA A 114 -12.93 7.73 14.68
CA ALA A 114 -13.17 6.91 15.87
C ALA A 114 -13.70 5.51 15.50
N THR A 115 -14.60 5.42 14.51
CA THR A 115 -15.09 4.14 13.99
C THR A 115 -13.94 3.30 13.44
N PHE A 116 -13.12 3.90 12.56
CA PHE A 116 -11.99 3.21 11.96
C PHE A 116 -10.95 2.77 13.00
N LEU A 117 -10.56 3.66 13.92
CA LEU A 117 -9.62 3.35 15.00
C LEU A 117 -10.17 2.25 15.92
N THR A 118 -11.47 2.27 16.24
CA THR A 118 -12.09 1.23 17.08
C THR A 118 -11.99 -0.14 16.42
N VAL A 119 -12.39 -0.24 15.15
CA VAL A 119 -12.33 -1.50 14.39
C VAL A 119 -10.89 -1.96 14.19
N LEU A 120 -9.96 -1.05 13.91
CA LEU A 120 -8.53 -1.34 13.81
C LEU A 120 -7.99 -1.89 15.15
N GLY A 121 -8.40 -1.33 16.28
CA GLY A 121 -8.02 -1.81 17.60
C GLY A 121 -8.52 -3.24 17.87
N ILE A 122 -9.78 -3.53 17.56
CA ILE A 122 -10.35 -4.89 17.67
C ILE A 122 -9.57 -5.86 16.78
N GLY A 123 -9.37 -5.52 15.51
CA GLY A 123 -8.60 -6.33 14.56
C GLY A 123 -7.16 -6.56 15.03
N TYR A 124 -6.52 -5.54 15.59
CA TYR A 124 -5.18 -5.64 16.16
C TYR A 124 -5.11 -6.67 17.30
N PHE A 125 -6.04 -6.63 18.25
CA PHE A 125 -6.07 -7.60 19.36
C PHE A 125 -6.33 -9.04 18.88
N ILE A 126 -7.15 -9.22 17.84
CA ILE A 126 -7.34 -10.53 17.21
C ILE A 126 -6.03 -11.04 16.62
N VAL A 127 -5.34 -10.22 15.83
CA VAL A 127 -4.04 -10.58 15.22
C VAL A 127 -2.98 -10.84 16.29
N LEU A 128 -2.95 -10.02 17.35
CA LEU A 128 -2.06 -10.21 18.49
C LEU A 128 -2.32 -11.54 19.18
N GLY A 129 -3.59 -11.92 19.36
CA GLY A 129 -3.97 -13.23 19.91
C GLY A 129 -3.44 -14.39 19.07
N PHE A 130 -3.52 -14.30 17.74
CA PHE A 130 -2.91 -15.31 16.85
C PHE A 130 -1.37 -15.31 16.96
N ALA A 131 -0.73 -14.15 17.02
CA ALA A 131 0.72 -14.05 17.19
C ALA A 131 1.18 -14.68 18.52
N VAL A 132 0.49 -14.39 19.63
CA VAL A 132 0.77 -14.99 20.94
C VAL A 132 0.58 -16.50 20.91
N ARG A 133 -0.47 -17.01 20.24
CA ARG A 133 -0.67 -18.46 20.07
C ARG A 133 0.49 -19.12 19.32
N ARG A 134 1.01 -18.49 18.26
CA ARG A 134 2.19 -18.99 17.53
C ARG A 134 3.43 -19.06 18.42
N VAL A 135 3.69 -17.99 19.19
CA VAL A 135 4.82 -17.97 20.14
C VAL A 135 4.67 -19.06 21.20
N ARG A 136 3.47 -19.27 21.76
CA ARG A 136 3.19 -20.34 22.73
C ARG A 136 3.36 -21.75 22.15
N ARG A 137 3.17 -21.91 20.83
CA ARG A 137 3.45 -23.14 20.09
C ARG A 137 4.93 -23.29 19.69
N HIS A 138 5.80 -22.41 20.18
CA HIS A 138 7.22 -22.35 19.82
C HIS A 138 7.46 -22.19 18.31
N GLU A 139 6.49 -21.63 17.58
CA GLU A 139 6.68 -21.28 16.17
C GLU A 139 7.61 -20.07 16.05
N ARG A 140 8.49 -20.10 15.05
CA ARG A 140 9.40 -18.97 14.80
C ARG A 140 8.60 -17.76 14.30
N VAL A 141 8.69 -16.65 15.03
CA VAL A 141 8.14 -15.36 14.60
C VAL A 141 9.26 -14.50 14.04
N SER A 142 9.05 -13.99 12.82
CA SER A 142 9.99 -13.10 12.16
C SER A 142 10.09 -11.76 12.89
N GLY A 143 11.30 -11.21 13.04
CA GLY A 143 11.51 -9.88 13.65
C GLY A 143 10.74 -8.77 12.92
N TRP A 144 10.58 -8.89 11.60
CA TRP A 144 9.72 -8.00 10.81
C TRP A 144 8.25 -8.04 11.25
N SER A 145 7.73 -9.23 11.60
CA SER A 145 6.36 -9.34 12.10
C SER A 145 6.18 -8.61 13.44
N VAL A 146 7.20 -8.65 14.31
CA VAL A 146 7.19 -7.91 15.58
C VAL A 146 7.22 -6.40 15.31
N ILE A 147 8.10 -5.95 14.41
CA ILE A 147 8.18 -4.54 13.99
C ILE A 147 6.82 -4.08 13.43
N GLY A 148 6.21 -4.85 12.53
CA GLY A 148 4.91 -4.52 11.97
C GLY A 148 3.81 -4.41 13.02
N LEU A 149 3.74 -5.34 13.97
CA LEU A 149 2.78 -5.29 15.07
C LEU A 149 3.02 -4.08 15.99
N ALA A 150 4.28 -3.78 16.31
CA ALA A 150 4.63 -2.62 17.12
C ALA A 150 4.28 -1.30 16.40
N SER A 151 4.56 -1.22 15.10
CA SER A 151 4.23 -0.04 14.28
C SER A 151 2.72 0.21 14.20
N VAL A 152 1.91 -0.83 14.00
CA VAL A 152 0.44 -0.68 13.99
C VAL A 152 -0.07 -0.27 15.38
N ALA A 153 0.44 -0.87 16.45
CA ALA A 153 0.06 -0.50 17.82
C ALA A 153 0.39 0.96 18.13
N LEU A 154 1.59 1.40 17.75
CA LEU A 154 2.04 2.78 17.94
C LEU A 154 1.18 3.75 17.13
N ALA A 155 0.96 3.49 15.85
CA ALA A 155 0.13 4.33 14.99
C ALA A 155 -1.32 4.42 15.52
N TRP A 156 -1.88 3.28 15.97
CA TRP A 156 -3.20 3.23 16.59
C TRP A 156 -3.27 4.06 17.87
N LEU A 157 -2.30 3.88 18.78
CA LEU A 157 -2.23 4.63 20.03
C LEU A 157 -2.10 6.14 19.78
N VAL A 158 -1.22 6.54 18.86
CA VAL A 158 -1.06 7.94 18.44
C VAL A 158 -2.38 8.48 17.90
N GLY A 159 -3.05 7.75 17.01
CA GLY A 159 -4.34 8.17 16.45
C GLY A 159 -5.43 8.33 17.51
N VAL A 160 -5.56 7.38 18.44
CA VAL A 160 -6.56 7.42 19.51
C VAL A 160 -6.29 8.57 20.48
N VAL A 161 -5.04 8.69 20.96
CA VAL A 161 -4.66 9.76 21.89
C VAL A 161 -4.83 11.12 21.24
N TRP A 162 -4.38 11.28 19.99
CA TRP A 162 -4.51 12.54 19.27
C TRP A 162 -5.96 12.95 19.07
N LEU A 163 -6.82 12.03 18.61
CA LEU A 163 -8.25 12.30 18.44
C LEU A 163 -8.96 12.62 19.78
N ALA A 164 -8.50 12.02 20.89
CA ALA A 164 -9.06 12.30 22.21
C ALA A 164 -8.62 13.66 22.77
N VAL A 165 -7.39 14.09 22.50
CA VAL A 165 -6.79 15.31 23.07
C VAL A 165 -7.11 16.55 22.24
N ASP A 166 -6.99 16.48 20.91
CA ASP A 166 -7.16 17.63 20.02
C ASP A 166 -7.76 17.23 18.67
N ARG A 167 -9.10 17.25 18.63
CA ARG A 167 -9.89 16.90 17.43
C ARG A 167 -9.69 17.88 16.28
N THR A 168 -9.41 19.16 16.58
CA THR A 168 -9.22 20.19 15.56
C THR A 168 -7.89 20.00 14.87
N SER A 169 -6.81 19.79 15.63
CA SER A 169 -5.51 19.45 15.07
C SER A 169 -5.55 18.13 14.30
N PHE A 170 -6.24 17.11 14.83
CA PHE A 170 -6.45 15.85 14.14
C PHE A 170 -7.14 16.07 12.79
N ALA A 171 -8.25 16.80 12.76
CA ALA A 171 -8.98 17.11 11.53
C ALA A 171 -8.14 17.89 10.50
N GLY A 172 -7.20 18.73 10.96
CA GLY A 172 -6.33 19.50 10.10
C GLY A 172 -5.14 18.73 9.49
N HIS A 173 -4.69 17.63 10.11
CA HIS A 173 -3.39 17.02 9.74
C HIS A 173 -3.42 15.50 9.57
N ALA A 174 -4.42 14.79 10.11
CA ALA A 174 -4.44 13.33 10.06
C ALA A 174 -4.50 12.79 8.62
N HIS A 175 -5.13 13.53 7.69
CA HIS A 175 -5.12 13.20 6.26
C HIS A 175 -3.69 13.13 5.70
N THR A 176 -2.91 14.21 5.85
CA THR A 176 -1.53 14.28 5.35
C THR A 176 -0.64 13.21 5.97
N LEU A 177 -0.80 12.96 7.26
CA LEU A 177 -0.06 11.91 7.96
C LEU A 177 -0.43 10.52 7.40
N ALA A 178 -1.73 10.21 7.26
CA ALA A 178 -2.18 8.94 6.71
C ALA A 178 -1.74 8.74 5.24
N ALA A 179 -1.76 9.79 4.42
CA ALA A 179 -1.27 9.73 3.04
C ALA A 179 0.23 9.43 3.00
N THR A 180 1.01 10.09 3.86
CA THR A 180 2.45 9.82 4.02
C THR A 180 2.71 8.37 4.42
N PHE A 181 1.98 7.86 5.40
CA PHE A 181 2.08 6.47 5.85
C PHE A 181 1.47 5.44 4.87
N THR A 182 0.78 5.89 3.82
CA THR A 182 0.36 5.03 2.70
C THR A 182 1.48 4.89 1.69
N PHE A 183 2.03 6.01 1.22
CA PHE A 183 3.03 5.99 0.15
C PHE A 183 4.45 5.66 0.62
N LEU A 184 4.83 6.00 1.86
CA LEU A 184 6.18 5.73 2.35
C LEU A 184 6.44 4.22 2.55
N PRO A 185 5.57 3.44 3.24
CA PRO A 185 5.72 1.99 3.27
C PRO A 185 5.55 1.36 1.88
N PHE A 186 4.69 1.91 1.02
CA PHE A 186 4.57 1.43 -0.37
C PHE A 186 5.88 1.63 -1.15
N ALA A 187 6.57 2.76 -1.00
CA ALA A 187 7.92 2.93 -1.56
C ALA A 187 8.89 1.87 -1.02
N GLY A 188 8.73 1.47 0.25
CA GLY A 188 9.41 0.32 0.84
C GLY A 188 9.09 -1.01 0.14
N VAL A 189 7.84 -1.24 -0.27
CA VAL A 189 7.45 -2.41 -1.09
C VAL A 189 8.19 -2.39 -2.43
N VAL A 190 8.21 -1.24 -3.12
CA VAL A 190 8.93 -1.09 -4.39
C VAL A 190 10.42 -1.36 -4.21
N ALA A 191 11.04 -0.78 -3.17
CA ALA A 191 12.44 -1.02 -2.84
C ALA A 191 12.72 -2.50 -2.55
N LEU A 192 11.82 -3.20 -1.84
CA LEU A 192 11.94 -4.62 -1.52
C LEU A 192 11.70 -5.56 -2.71
N ASN A 193 11.24 -5.04 -3.85
CA ASN A 193 11.22 -5.74 -5.13
C ASN A 193 12.52 -5.54 -5.93
N THR A 194 13.44 -4.68 -5.48
CA THR A 194 14.80 -4.59 -6.01
C THR A 194 15.75 -5.60 -5.36
N ASP A 195 16.79 -5.98 -6.09
CA ASP A 195 17.92 -6.79 -5.66
C ASP A 195 18.61 -6.24 -4.42
N TRP A 196 18.83 -4.93 -4.41
CA TRP A 196 19.41 -4.22 -3.29
C TRP A 196 18.51 -4.31 -2.05
N GLY A 197 17.21 -4.06 -2.19
CA GLY A 197 16.27 -4.12 -1.08
C GLY A 197 16.18 -5.51 -0.46
N VAL A 198 16.17 -6.57 -1.27
CA VAL A 198 16.16 -7.96 -0.76
C VAL A 198 17.43 -8.28 0.02
N ARG A 199 18.61 -7.88 -0.48
CA ARG A 199 19.90 -8.17 0.18
C ARG A 199 20.15 -7.31 1.41
N VAL A 200 19.82 -6.03 1.36
CA VAL A 200 20.21 -5.04 2.38
C VAL A 200 19.12 -4.87 3.43
N ILE A 201 17.86 -4.72 3.01
CA ILE A 201 16.74 -4.50 3.93
C ILE A 201 16.25 -5.85 4.47
N ALA A 202 15.86 -6.77 3.58
CA ALA A 202 15.33 -8.07 4.02
C ALA A 202 16.43 -9.05 4.48
N ARG A 203 17.71 -8.71 4.31
CA ARG A 203 18.89 -9.51 4.72
C ARG A 203 18.84 -10.96 4.22
N LYS A 204 18.36 -11.16 2.99
CA LYS A 204 18.38 -12.48 2.33
C LYS A 204 19.62 -12.62 1.44
N ALA A 205 20.26 -13.78 1.49
CA ALA A 205 21.51 -14.06 0.76
C ALA A 205 21.33 -14.13 -0.77
N THR A 206 20.13 -14.48 -1.24
CA THR A 206 19.80 -14.54 -2.66
C THR A 206 19.37 -13.18 -3.20
N ALA A 207 19.70 -12.88 -4.45
CA ALA A 207 19.20 -11.73 -5.20
C ALA A 207 17.65 -11.67 -5.23
N SER A 208 17.08 -10.53 -5.68
CA SER A 208 15.64 -10.48 -5.90
C SER A 208 15.26 -11.56 -6.92
N ARG A 209 14.04 -12.05 -6.81
CA ARG A 209 13.53 -13.06 -7.73
C ARG A 209 13.15 -12.49 -9.10
N THR A 210 13.33 -11.18 -9.32
CA THR A 210 12.79 -10.48 -10.49
C THR A 210 13.88 -10.34 -11.55
N ARG A 211 13.50 -10.51 -12.82
CA ARG A 211 14.36 -10.11 -13.95
C ARG A 211 14.24 -8.62 -14.29
N PHE A 212 13.32 -7.94 -13.61
CA PHE A 212 12.94 -6.56 -13.88
C PHE A 212 13.50 -5.58 -12.83
N ASP A 213 14.63 -5.92 -12.21
CA ASP A 213 15.26 -5.09 -11.16
C ASP A 213 15.43 -3.63 -11.60
N LEU A 214 15.89 -3.40 -12.84
CA LEU A 214 16.02 -2.05 -13.40
C LEU A 214 14.67 -1.31 -13.45
N ALA A 215 13.58 -1.99 -13.80
CA ALA A 215 12.26 -1.38 -13.86
C ALA A 215 11.75 -1.00 -12.45
N TYR A 216 11.99 -1.84 -11.44
CA TYR A 216 11.69 -1.48 -10.05
C TYR A 216 12.53 -0.30 -9.55
N TRP A 217 13.80 -0.21 -9.96
CA TRP A 217 14.63 0.96 -9.70
C TRP A 217 14.09 2.23 -10.36
N VAL A 218 13.64 2.15 -11.62
CA VAL A 218 13.01 3.29 -12.31
C VAL A 218 11.77 3.76 -11.56
N VAL A 219 10.93 2.83 -11.08
CA VAL A 219 9.75 3.19 -10.27
C VAL A 219 10.19 3.86 -8.96
N LEU A 220 11.13 3.27 -8.23
CA LEU A 220 11.60 3.78 -6.94
C LEU A 220 12.23 5.17 -7.06
N ILE A 221 13.13 5.36 -8.03
CA ILE A 221 13.75 6.66 -8.32
C ILE A 221 12.68 7.65 -8.76
N GLY A 222 11.73 7.23 -9.60
CA GLY A 222 10.59 8.05 -10.00
C GLY A 222 9.81 8.60 -8.81
N MET A 223 9.55 7.75 -7.79
CA MET A 223 8.86 8.18 -6.57
C MET A 223 9.68 9.22 -5.80
N GLY A 224 10.99 9.02 -5.69
CA GLY A 224 11.92 9.99 -5.07
C GLY A 224 11.96 11.32 -5.83
N CYS A 225 12.07 11.27 -7.16
CA CYS A 225 12.05 12.45 -8.03
C CYS A 225 10.73 13.21 -7.92
N ALA A 226 9.60 12.52 -7.83
CA ALA A 226 8.29 13.15 -7.62
C ALA A 226 8.25 13.90 -6.27
N ALA A 227 8.73 13.27 -5.19
CA ALA A 227 8.80 13.90 -3.88
C ALA A 227 9.75 15.12 -3.84
N VAL A 228 10.92 15.03 -4.49
CA VAL A 228 11.85 16.16 -4.64
C VAL A 228 11.23 17.27 -5.48
N GLY A 229 10.58 16.93 -6.59
CA GLY A 229 9.86 17.89 -7.43
C GLY A 229 8.80 18.65 -6.63
N PHE A 230 7.98 17.94 -5.85
CA PHE A 230 7.04 18.57 -4.93
C PHE A 230 7.74 19.52 -3.96
N ALA A 231 8.83 19.09 -3.30
CA ALA A 231 9.55 19.94 -2.36
C ALA A 231 10.06 21.24 -2.99
N ILE A 232 10.49 21.20 -4.26
CA ILE A 232 10.97 22.37 -5.02
C ILE A 232 9.81 23.29 -5.43
N PHE A 233 8.71 22.73 -5.92
CA PHE A 233 7.64 23.50 -6.56
C PHE A 233 6.45 23.83 -5.66
N ARG A 234 6.35 23.26 -4.45
CA ARG A 234 5.17 23.40 -3.56
C ARG A 234 4.79 24.83 -3.17
N THR A 235 5.67 25.81 -3.32
CA THR A 235 5.40 27.23 -3.00
C THR A 235 5.20 28.10 -4.23
N SER A 236 5.58 27.63 -5.42
CA SER A 236 5.56 28.40 -6.67
C SER A 236 4.55 27.89 -7.69
N TRP A 237 4.05 26.66 -7.53
CA TRP A 237 3.07 26.06 -8.42
C TRP A 237 1.90 25.48 -7.64
N ASP A 238 0.70 26.04 -7.84
CA ASP A 238 -0.51 25.68 -7.10
C ASP A 238 -0.93 24.21 -7.29
N TYR A 239 -0.54 23.59 -8.41
CA TYR A 239 -0.80 22.19 -8.73
C TYR A 239 0.36 21.26 -8.37
N ALA A 240 1.37 21.71 -7.61
CA ALA A 240 2.49 20.86 -7.22
C ALA A 240 2.06 19.60 -6.45
N MET A 241 1.05 19.71 -5.57
CA MET A 241 0.50 18.55 -4.86
C MET A 241 -0.22 17.60 -5.83
N LEU A 242 -1.08 18.12 -6.71
CA LEU A 242 -1.71 17.32 -7.77
C LEU A 242 -0.66 16.60 -8.62
N GLY A 243 0.41 17.30 -9.03
CA GLY A 243 1.50 16.72 -9.80
C GLY A 243 2.19 15.56 -9.06
N LEU A 244 2.45 15.71 -7.76
CA LEU A 244 2.96 14.65 -6.91
C LEU A 244 2.02 13.45 -6.88
N GLU A 245 0.73 13.67 -6.61
CA GLU A 245 -0.26 12.60 -6.50
C GLU A 245 -0.45 11.86 -7.83
N ILE A 246 -0.54 12.57 -8.96
CA ILE A 246 -0.60 11.96 -10.30
C ILE A 246 0.65 11.12 -10.57
N ALA A 247 1.84 11.64 -10.26
CA ALA A 247 3.09 10.90 -10.44
C ALA A 247 3.13 9.64 -9.57
N LEU A 248 2.79 9.74 -8.29
CA LEU A 248 2.78 8.60 -7.36
C LEU A 248 1.73 7.55 -7.73
N LEU A 249 0.52 7.96 -8.15
CA LEU A 249 -0.53 7.05 -8.62
C LEU A 249 -0.15 6.38 -9.96
N GLY A 250 0.46 7.11 -10.88
CA GLY A 250 1.00 6.54 -12.13
C GLY A 250 2.11 5.53 -11.88
N LEU A 251 3.02 5.81 -10.94
CA LEU A 251 4.07 4.89 -10.52
C LEU A 251 3.52 3.68 -9.76
N PHE A 252 2.47 3.87 -8.96
CA PHE A 252 1.72 2.78 -8.33
C PHE A 252 1.09 1.86 -9.38
N ALA A 253 0.44 2.41 -10.42
CA ALA A 253 -0.05 1.63 -11.55
C ALA A 253 1.07 0.85 -12.25
N ALA A 254 2.17 1.53 -12.58
CA ALA A 254 3.32 0.93 -13.25
C ALA A 254 3.89 -0.23 -12.43
N PHE A 255 4.02 -0.05 -11.11
CA PHE A 255 4.44 -1.12 -10.20
C PHE A 255 3.49 -2.32 -10.27
N TRP A 256 2.18 -2.14 -10.16
CA TRP A 256 1.25 -3.27 -10.16
C TRP A 256 1.14 -3.98 -11.52
N ILE A 257 1.27 -3.25 -12.62
CA ILE A 257 1.39 -3.83 -13.96
C ILE A 257 2.66 -4.68 -14.02
N LEU A 258 3.80 -4.12 -13.63
CA LEU A 258 5.09 -4.80 -13.62
C LEU A 258 5.05 -6.06 -12.74
N GLN A 259 4.54 -5.94 -11.51
CA GLN A 259 4.38 -7.02 -10.56
C GLN A 259 3.47 -8.12 -11.14
N THR A 260 2.39 -7.74 -11.81
CA THR A 260 1.48 -8.73 -12.41
C THR A 260 2.21 -9.51 -13.52
N VAL A 261 2.96 -8.83 -14.39
CA VAL A 261 3.74 -9.48 -15.47
C VAL A 261 4.88 -10.34 -14.92
N ASP A 262 5.66 -9.83 -13.96
CA ASP A 262 6.81 -10.53 -13.35
C ASP A 262 6.39 -11.81 -12.62
N LEU A 263 5.21 -11.79 -11.98
CA LEU A 263 4.68 -12.93 -11.26
C LEU A 263 3.91 -13.92 -12.15
N MET A 264 3.64 -13.58 -13.42
CA MET A 264 2.98 -14.46 -14.41
C MET A 264 3.97 -15.22 -15.32
N ASP A 265 5.29 -15.19 -15.04
CA ASP A 265 6.29 -15.88 -15.86
C ASP A 265 6.23 -17.41 -15.68
N PRO A 266 5.95 -18.22 -16.73
CA PRO A 266 5.86 -19.68 -16.64
C PRO A 266 7.15 -20.36 -16.13
N ARG A 267 8.32 -19.73 -16.31
CA ARG A 267 9.60 -20.26 -15.78
C ARG A 267 9.64 -20.27 -14.24
N ARG A 268 8.84 -19.40 -13.61
CA ARG A 268 8.68 -19.27 -12.16
C ARG A 268 7.82 -20.41 -11.59
N ASP A 269 6.73 -20.74 -12.28
CA ASP A 269 5.84 -21.83 -11.90
C ASP A 269 6.57 -23.17 -12.02
N ALA A 270 7.38 -23.36 -13.08
CA ALA A 270 8.21 -24.55 -13.29
C ALA A 270 9.32 -24.74 -12.23
N ALA A 271 9.89 -23.67 -11.70
CA ALA A 271 10.92 -23.74 -10.64
C ALA A 271 10.34 -24.01 -9.25
N THR A 272 9.04 -23.81 -9.05
CA THR A 272 8.33 -24.09 -7.80
C THR A 272 7.60 -25.43 -7.81
N SER A 273 7.28 -25.97 -8.98
CA SER A 273 6.67 -27.30 -9.17
C SER A 273 7.67 -28.47 -9.25
N LEU A 274 8.98 -28.21 -9.19
CA LEU A 274 10.01 -29.28 -9.14
C LEU A 274 10.81 -29.28 -7.83
N PRO A 275 10.22 -29.65 -6.68
CA PRO A 275 10.99 -30.12 -5.55
C PRO A 275 11.48 -31.55 -5.85
N GLY A 276 12.78 -31.70 -6.16
CA GLY A 276 13.45 -33.00 -5.98
C GLY A 276 13.64 -33.87 -7.21
N ARG A 277 14.22 -33.33 -8.30
CA ARG A 277 15.09 -34.18 -9.13
C ARG A 277 16.53 -33.90 -8.71
N ALA A 278 16.98 -34.60 -7.66
CA ALA A 278 18.40 -34.75 -7.42
C ALA A 278 19.03 -35.22 -8.74
N ALA A 279 19.99 -34.47 -9.25
CA ALA A 279 20.84 -34.95 -10.32
C ALA A 279 21.43 -36.29 -9.87
N PRO A 280 21.39 -37.37 -10.68
CA PRO A 280 22.11 -38.58 -10.33
C PRO A 280 23.59 -38.23 -10.17
N ASP A 281 24.13 -38.51 -8.98
CA ASP A 281 25.57 -38.45 -8.68
C ASP A 281 26.25 -39.50 -9.56
N VAL A 282 26.61 -39.11 -10.79
CA VAL A 282 27.51 -39.89 -11.63
C VAL A 282 28.92 -39.58 -11.15
N ARG A 283 29.35 -40.32 -10.14
CA ARG A 283 30.77 -40.53 -9.88
C ARG A 283 31.22 -41.82 -10.58
N PRO A 284 32.47 -41.82 -11.07
CA PRO A 284 32.94 -42.66 -12.18
C PRO A 284 32.95 -44.16 -11.88
#